data_AF-A0A7Y6PS25-F1
#
_entry.id   AF-A0A7Y6PS25-F1
#
_cell.length_a   1.000
_cell.length_b   1.000
_cell.length_c   1.000
_cell.angle_alpha   90.00
_cell.angle_beta   90.00
_cell.angle_gamma   90.00
#
_symmetry.space_group_name_H-M   'P 1'
#
loop_
_entity.id
_entity.type
_entity.pdbx_description
1 polymer ?
#
loop_
_entity_poly.entity_id
_entity_poly.type
_entity_poly.pdbx_seq_one_letter_code
_entity_poly.pdbx_strand_id
1 'polypeptide(L)'
;MFGSKERRRSEEVLAETARKYGGAASGGGWTGRPRMTATVGGRELTVETWSTKDDQGTTWSLALPRRFPRFAVYPERLMSSLGADVSLGDPVFDRHFVVKADDVRLVRRAWDVVDLRTMVRVHAQSKLESDGASLHLQKPQVVSRADEVIAGIELLTSIASRDVYGIVALRGLPEAKLVADQAHLPGGIRVGPFELQSRTVTRALGPSDRRFAFAVADGDATVTDLECLPVDARSHVKALGTAQVMAGEGEAQIRWLTIEADPARLAAAVTVLRSLSRGPSLGAFR
;
A
#
# COMPACT_ATOMS: atom_id res chain seq x y z
N MET A 1 19.71 -5.79 -31.81
CA MET A 1 21.14 -5.45 -31.58
C MET A 1 21.25 -3.93 -31.52
N PHE A 2 21.63 -3.36 -30.37
CA PHE A 2 21.68 -1.91 -30.18
C PHE A 2 22.60 -1.22 -31.19
N GLY A 3 22.16 -0.08 -31.74
CA GLY A 3 23.07 0.84 -32.39
C GLY A 3 24.07 1.38 -31.37
N SER A 4 25.37 1.37 -31.70
CA SER A 4 26.44 1.81 -30.79
C SER A 4 26.22 3.23 -30.22
N LYS A 5 25.57 4.10 -31.00
CA LYS A 5 25.20 5.47 -30.60
C LYS A 5 24.10 5.49 -29.53
N GLU A 6 23.03 4.71 -29.71
CA GLU A 6 21.89 4.66 -28.78
C GLU A 6 22.32 4.10 -27.42
N ARG A 7 23.14 3.05 -27.46
CA ARG A 7 23.75 2.49 -26.26
C ARG A 7 24.59 3.51 -25.49
N ARG A 8 25.52 4.19 -26.17
CA ARG A 8 26.37 5.21 -25.55
C ARG A 8 25.52 6.34 -24.94
N ARG A 9 24.48 6.77 -25.65
CA ARG A 9 23.56 7.78 -25.15
C ARG A 9 22.84 7.34 -23.88
N SER A 10 22.37 6.10 -23.84
CA SER A 10 21.74 5.54 -22.66
C SER A 10 22.71 5.45 -21.47
N GLU A 11 23.96 5.01 -21.70
CA GLU A 11 25.01 4.98 -20.67
C GLU A 11 25.26 6.39 -20.08
N GLU A 12 25.35 7.42 -20.92
CA GLU A 12 25.51 8.81 -20.49
C GLU A 12 24.31 9.28 -19.63
N VAL A 13 23.09 8.98 -20.08
CA VAL A 13 21.84 9.35 -19.38
C VAL A 13 21.73 8.66 -18.02
N LEU A 14 22.03 7.37 -17.94
CA LEU A 14 21.99 6.62 -16.68
C LEU A 14 23.09 7.09 -15.72
N ALA A 15 24.29 7.41 -16.22
CA ALA A 15 25.37 7.95 -15.40
C ALA A 15 25.08 9.36 -14.86
N GLU A 16 24.49 10.23 -15.68
CA GLU A 16 24.01 11.54 -15.24
C GLU A 16 22.93 11.41 -14.16
N THR A 17 21.94 10.55 -14.39
CA THR A 17 20.84 10.34 -13.45
C THR A 17 21.31 9.69 -12.15
N ALA A 18 22.23 8.72 -12.22
CA ALA A 18 22.83 8.10 -11.03
C ALA A 18 23.51 9.17 -10.13
N ARG A 19 24.30 10.08 -10.71
CA ARG A 19 24.92 11.18 -9.95
C ARG A 19 23.87 12.06 -9.25
N LYS A 20 22.77 12.39 -9.93
CA LYS A 20 21.67 13.18 -9.34
C LYS A 20 21.06 12.52 -8.10
N TYR A 21 20.90 11.19 -8.12
CA TYR A 21 20.31 10.44 -7.01
C TYR A 21 21.35 9.83 -6.04
N GLY A 22 22.62 10.24 -6.11
CA GLY A 22 23.69 9.72 -5.26
C GLY A 22 23.97 8.23 -5.44
N GLY A 23 23.69 7.70 -6.62
CA GLY A 23 23.84 6.30 -7.00
C GLY A 23 25.11 6.00 -7.79
N ALA A 24 25.19 4.77 -8.30
CA ALA A 24 26.26 4.31 -9.18
C ALA A 24 25.69 3.89 -10.54
N ALA A 25 26.47 4.08 -11.60
CA ALA A 25 26.15 3.55 -12.92
C ALA A 25 27.28 2.64 -13.38
N SER A 26 26.92 1.53 -14.02
CA SER A 26 27.85 0.64 -14.71
C SER A 26 27.59 0.70 -16.21
N GLY A 27 28.64 1.01 -16.96
CA GLY A 27 28.66 0.81 -18.40
C GLY A 27 28.67 -0.70 -18.67
N GLY A 28 27.87 -1.15 -19.63
CA GLY A 28 27.71 -2.58 -19.86
C GLY A 28 28.99 -3.31 -20.29
N GLY A 29 30.08 -2.65 -20.68
CA GLY A 29 31.21 -3.35 -21.31
C GLY A 29 30.78 -4.11 -22.59
N TRP A 30 31.54 -5.08 -23.08
CA TRP A 30 31.13 -5.74 -24.35
C TRP A 30 29.83 -6.56 -24.19
N THR A 31 29.59 -7.15 -23.02
CA THR A 31 28.49 -8.13 -22.80
C THR A 31 27.42 -7.70 -21.81
N GLY A 32 27.71 -6.74 -20.94
CA GLY A 32 26.79 -6.25 -19.93
C GLY A 32 25.87 -5.16 -20.46
N ARG A 33 24.87 -4.86 -19.64
CA ARG A 33 23.80 -3.91 -19.91
C ARG A 33 24.06 -2.61 -19.16
N PRO A 34 23.86 -1.44 -19.80
CA PRO A 34 23.82 -0.18 -19.07
C PRO A 34 22.83 -0.26 -17.91
N ARG A 35 23.33 0.01 -16.69
CA ARG A 35 22.57 -0.08 -15.45
C ARG A 35 22.94 1.06 -14.52
N MET A 36 21.98 1.57 -13.79
CA MET A 36 22.20 2.39 -12.60
C MET A 36 21.53 1.78 -11.38
N THR A 37 22.12 2.01 -10.21
CA THR A 37 21.54 1.71 -8.90
C THR A 37 21.58 2.96 -8.04
N ALA A 38 20.56 3.17 -7.22
CA ALA A 38 20.49 4.29 -6.28
C ALA A 38 19.62 3.92 -5.08
N THR A 39 19.71 4.71 -4.01
CA THR A 39 18.80 4.62 -2.87
C THR A 39 17.85 5.81 -2.88
N VAL A 40 16.56 5.58 -3.12
CA VAL A 40 15.54 6.64 -3.21
C VAL A 40 14.49 6.43 -2.13
N GLY A 41 14.32 7.41 -1.25
CA GLY A 41 13.39 7.28 -0.11
C GLY A 41 13.69 6.07 0.78
N GLY A 42 14.98 5.74 0.96
CA GLY A 42 15.44 4.59 1.75
C GLY A 42 15.22 3.22 1.08
N ARG A 43 14.86 3.19 -0.21
CA ARG A 43 14.61 1.95 -0.98
C ARG A 43 15.64 1.77 -2.08
N GLU A 44 16.04 0.54 -2.32
CA GLU A 44 16.93 0.21 -3.43
C GLU A 44 16.17 0.34 -4.76
N LEU A 45 16.73 1.14 -5.66
CA LEU A 45 16.26 1.33 -7.02
C LEU A 45 17.33 0.80 -7.98
N THR A 46 16.90 0.04 -8.98
CA THR A 46 17.70 -0.29 -10.16
C THR A 46 17.00 0.22 -11.42
N VAL A 47 17.75 0.82 -12.34
CA VAL A 47 17.29 1.08 -13.71
C VAL A 47 18.27 0.40 -14.67
N GLU A 48 17.78 -0.48 -15.52
CA GLU A 48 18.61 -1.21 -16.48
C GLU A 48 17.99 -1.22 -17.86
N THR A 49 18.84 -1.18 -18.88
CA THR A 49 18.41 -1.40 -20.27
C THR A 49 18.63 -2.86 -20.65
N TRP A 50 17.84 -3.36 -21.59
CA TRP A 50 17.99 -4.70 -22.11
C TRP A 50 17.73 -4.72 -23.61
N SER A 51 18.33 -5.68 -24.30
CA SER A 51 18.01 -6.02 -25.69
C SER A 51 18.07 -7.52 -25.83
N THR A 52 17.08 -8.05 -26.53
CA THR A 52 17.02 -9.41 -27.04
C THR A 52 17.20 -9.37 -28.56
N LYS A 53 17.02 -10.51 -29.23
CA LYS A 53 17.03 -10.56 -30.69
C LYS A 53 15.90 -9.71 -31.29
N ASP A 54 14.73 -9.74 -30.66
CA ASP A 54 13.48 -9.25 -31.23
C ASP A 54 12.98 -7.97 -30.55
N ASP A 55 13.57 -7.58 -29.42
CA ASP A 55 13.06 -6.47 -28.62
C ASP A 55 14.18 -5.75 -27.84
N GLN A 56 13.88 -4.55 -27.35
CA GLN A 56 14.74 -3.78 -26.47
C GLN A 56 13.92 -2.88 -25.55
N GLY A 57 14.47 -2.55 -24.37
CA GLY A 57 13.72 -1.75 -23.43
C GLY A 57 14.53 -1.29 -22.24
N THR A 58 13.81 -0.65 -21.32
CA THR A 58 14.33 -0.15 -20.05
C THR A 58 13.40 -0.62 -18.94
N THR A 59 13.98 -1.11 -17.86
CA THR A 59 13.27 -1.55 -16.66
C THR A 59 13.72 -0.72 -15.47
N TRP A 60 12.76 -0.15 -14.74
CA TRP A 60 12.97 0.40 -13.40
C TRP A 60 12.42 -0.62 -12.40
N SER A 61 13.19 -0.92 -11.37
CA SER A 61 12.84 -1.85 -10.30
C SER A 61 13.08 -1.17 -8.96
N LEU A 62 12.03 -1.03 -8.14
CA LEU A 62 12.11 -0.41 -6.82
C LEU A 62 11.69 -1.43 -5.75
N ALA A 63 12.56 -1.71 -4.79
CA ALA A 63 12.26 -2.60 -3.67
C ALA A 63 11.26 -1.96 -2.70
N LEU A 64 10.27 -2.74 -2.24
CA LEU A 64 9.26 -2.31 -1.28
C LEU A 64 9.54 -2.92 0.10
N PRO A 65 9.44 -2.14 1.19
CA PRO A 65 9.82 -2.62 2.52
C PRO A 65 8.81 -3.60 3.14
N ARG A 66 7.61 -3.74 2.57
CA ARG A 66 6.49 -4.51 3.12
C ARG A 66 5.58 -4.98 1.99
N ARG A 67 4.68 -5.94 2.29
CA ARG A 67 3.59 -6.37 1.40
C ARG A 67 2.85 -5.13 0.89
N PHE A 68 3.06 -4.78 -0.37
CA PHE A 68 2.31 -3.77 -1.09
C PHE A 68 1.18 -4.46 -1.87
N PRO A 69 0.09 -3.78 -2.27
CA PRO A 69 -0.91 -4.40 -3.13
C PRO A 69 -0.27 -4.90 -4.43
N ARG A 70 -0.66 -6.12 -4.83
CA ARG A 70 -0.32 -6.70 -6.12
C ARG A 70 -1.21 -6.14 -7.20
N PHE A 71 -0.60 -5.68 -8.29
CA PHE A 71 -1.32 -5.18 -9.45
C PHE A 71 -0.45 -5.16 -10.69
N ALA A 72 -1.10 -5.01 -11.83
CA ALA A 72 -0.45 -4.82 -13.10
C ALA A 72 -1.23 -3.82 -13.96
N VAL A 73 -0.51 -2.89 -14.56
CA VAL A 73 -1.01 -1.86 -15.47
C VAL A 73 -0.39 -2.11 -16.84
N TYR A 74 -1.23 -2.36 -17.83
CA TYR A 74 -0.81 -2.60 -19.21
C TYR A 74 -1.42 -1.56 -20.13
N PRO A 75 -0.70 -1.10 -21.17
CA PRO A 75 -1.33 -0.41 -22.29
C PRO A 75 -2.47 -1.27 -22.85
N GLU A 76 -3.62 -0.67 -23.16
CA GLU A 76 -4.86 -1.37 -23.60
C GLU A 76 -4.61 -2.41 -24.71
N ARG A 77 -3.65 -2.13 -25.61
CA ARG A 77 -3.28 -2.99 -26.75
C ARG A 77 -2.58 -4.29 -26.37
N LEU A 78 -2.11 -4.41 -25.13
CA LEU A 78 -1.40 -5.57 -24.60
C LEU A 78 -2.35 -6.34 -23.69
N MET A 79 -3.24 -7.15 -24.26
CA MET A 79 -4.19 -7.94 -23.47
C MET A 79 -3.47 -9.04 -22.66
N SER A 80 -3.73 -9.11 -21.35
CA SER A 80 -3.24 -10.16 -20.45
C SER A 80 -4.39 -10.90 -19.75
N SER A 81 -4.11 -12.12 -19.28
CA SER A 81 -5.10 -13.15 -18.88
C SER A 81 -5.50 -13.15 -17.39
N LEU A 82 -5.23 -12.09 -16.61
CA LEU A 82 -5.52 -12.08 -15.18
C LEU A 82 -6.66 -11.13 -14.80
N GLY A 83 -7.67 -11.62 -14.08
CA GLY A 83 -8.61 -10.84 -13.28
C GLY A 83 -9.59 -9.92 -14.04
N ALA A 84 -10.48 -9.27 -13.29
CA ALA A 84 -11.38 -8.25 -13.81
C ALA A 84 -10.65 -6.92 -14.00
N ASP A 85 -11.10 -6.13 -14.99
CA ASP A 85 -10.54 -4.79 -15.24
C ASP A 85 -10.95 -3.83 -14.12
N VAL A 86 -9.97 -3.06 -13.67
CA VAL A 86 -10.12 -2.10 -12.57
C VAL A 86 -10.03 -0.68 -13.11
N SER A 87 -11.09 0.10 -12.93
CA SER A 87 -11.03 1.55 -13.16
C SER A 87 -10.39 2.24 -11.95
N LEU A 88 -9.40 3.10 -12.20
CA LEU A 88 -8.76 3.94 -11.19
C LEU A 88 -9.43 5.31 -11.05
N GLY A 89 -10.37 5.64 -11.93
CA GLY A 89 -11.26 6.81 -11.79
C GLY A 89 -10.81 8.04 -12.56
N ASP A 90 -9.71 7.99 -13.31
CA ASP A 90 -9.33 9.01 -14.29
C ASP A 90 -9.70 8.52 -15.70
N PRO A 91 -10.71 9.13 -16.38
CA PRO A 91 -11.18 8.66 -17.67
C PRO A 91 -10.16 8.72 -18.81
N VAL A 92 -9.09 9.52 -18.68
CA VAL A 92 -8.03 9.55 -19.69
C VAL A 92 -7.14 8.33 -19.49
N PHE A 93 -6.70 8.10 -18.26
CA PHE A 93 -5.91 6.92 -17.92
C PHE A 93 -6.65 5.61 -18.22
N ASP A 94 -7.90 5.49 -17.77
CA ASP A 94 -8.72 4.28 -17.92
C ASP A 94 -9.04 3.94 -19.41
N ARG A 95 -8.84 4.88 -20.34
CA ARG A 95 -8.92 4.64 -21.80
C ARG A 95 -7.61 4.16 -22.42
N HIS A 96 -6.47 4.41 -21.77
CA HIS A 96 -5.16 4.06 -22.30
C HIS A 96 -4.59 2.79 -21.66
N PHE A 97 -5.06 2.46 -20.45
CA PHE A 97 -4.51 1.38 -19.65
C PHE A 97 -5.59 0.44 -19.11
N VAL A 98 -5.23 -0.83 -19.06
CA VAL A 98 -5.96 -1.89 -18.35
C VAL A 98 -5.24 -2.16 -17.04
N VAL A 99 -5.98 -2.12 -15.93
CA VAL A 99 -5.45 -2.41 -14.59
C VAL A 99 -6.04 -3.71 -14.08
N LYS A 100 -5.16 -4.59 -13.61
CA LYS A 100 -5.49 -5.86 -12.95
C LYS A 100 -4.96 -5.80 -11.52
N ALA A 101 -5.74 -6.25 -10.53
CA ALA A 101 -5.36 -6.15 -9.13
C ALA A 101 -5.97 -7.26 -8.27
N ASP A 102 -5.24 -7.66 -7.22
CA ASP A 102 -5.75 -8.58 -6.20
C ASP A 102 -6.71 -7.85 -5.24
N ASP A 103 -6.40 -6.60 -4.87
CA ASP A 103 -7.24 -5.73 -4.05
C ASP A 103 -7.42 -4.35 -4.69
N VAL A 104 -8.59 -4.17 -5.34
CA VAL A 104 -8.97 -2.93 -6.03
C VAL A 104 -8.90 -1.69 -5.12
N ARG A 105 -9.26 -1.83 -3.83
CA ARG A 105 -9.34 -0.69 -2.92
C ARG A 105 -7.95 -0.22 -2.53
N LEU A 106 -7.04 -1.15 -2.22
CA LEU A 106 -5.65 -0.82 -1.91
C LEU A 106 -4.93 -0.21 -3.12
N VAL A 107 -5.16 -0.74 -4.32
CA VAL A 107 -4.58 -0.18 -5.54
C VAL A 107 -5.08 1.24 -5.78
N ARG A 108 -6.38 1.51 -5.65
CA ARG A 108 -6.88 2.89 -5.76
C ARG A 108 -6.25 3.86 -4.76
N ARG A 109 -5.86 3.40 -3.57
CA ARG A 109 -5.13 4.21 -2.58
C ARG A 109 -3.65 4.39 -2.90
N ALA A 110 -3.07 3.48 -3.68
CA ALA A 110 -1.67 3.51 -4.08
C ALA A 110 -1.41 4.51 -5.22
N TRP A 111 -2.45 4.97 -5.90
CA TRP A 111 -2.38 5.85 -7.05
C TRP A 111 -3.02 7.19 -6.76
N ASP A 112 -2.39 8.27 -7.22
CA ASP A 112 -3.03 9.57 -7.30
C ASP A 112 -3.17 10.07 -8.74
N VAL A 113 -3.86 11.20 -8.91
CA VAL A 113 -4.09 11.80 -10.23
C VAL A 113 -2.79 12.22 -10.94
N VAL A 114 -1.73 12.54 -10.20
CA VAL A 114 -0.44 12.94 -10.77
C VAL A 114 0.28 11.72 -11.34
N ASP A 115 0.25 10.58 -10.63
CA ASP A 115 0.81 9.30 -11.05
C ASP A 115 0.10 8.82 -12.33
N LEU A 116 -1.23 8.87 -12.36
CA LEU A 116 -2.04 8.49 -13.52
C LEU A 116 -1.71 9.36 -14.75
N ARG A 117 -1.61 10.69 -14.56
CA ARG A 117 -1.24 11.62 -15.65
C ARG A 117 0.19 11.41 -16.12
N THR A 118 1.11 11.06 -15.22
CA THR A 118 2.51 10.76 -15.56
C THR A 118 2.59 9.50 -16.41
N MET A 119 1.82 8.46 -16.07
CA MET A 119 1.68 7.27 -16.90
C MET A 119 1.20 7.60 -18.31
N VAL A 120 0.12 8.37 -18.45
CA VAL A 120 -0.40 8.74 -19.77
C VAL A 120 0.58 9.60 -20.57
N ARG A 121 1.27 10.55 -19.94
CA ARG A 121 2.10 11.54 -20.66
C ARG A 121 3.49 11.03 -21.03
N VAL A 122 4.13 10.27 -20.15
CA VAL A 122 5.56 9.89 -20.29
C VAL A 122 5.71 8.40 -20.58
N HIS A 123 4.80 7.58 -20.03
CA HIS A 123 4.91 6.13 -19.99
C HIS A 123 3.71 5.44 -20.67
N ALA A 124 3.16 6.07 -21.73
CA ALA A 124 1.94 5.62 -22.43
C ALA A 124 2.04 4.19 -22.99
N GLN A 125 3.25 3.73 -23.27
CA GLN A 125 3.54 2.40 -23.81
C GLN A 125 4.18 1.47 -22.75
N SER A 126 4.39 1.99 -21.54
CA SER A 126 5.06 1.25 -20.49
C SER A 126 4.07 0.37 -19.75
N LYS A 127 4.59 -0.72 -19.20
CA LYS A 127 3.90 -1.63 -18.31
C LYS A 127 4.39 -1.37 -16.89
N LEU A 128 3.50 -1.35 -15.89
CA LEU A 128 3.87 -1.19 -14.49
C LEU A 128 3.26 -2.31 -13.65
N GLU A 129 4.09 -3.06 -12.93
CA GLU A 129 3.66 -4.15 -12.06
C GLU A 129 4.12 -3.98 -10.62
N SER A 130 3.33 -4.51 -9.71
CA SER A 130 3.66 -4.75 -8.32
C SER A 130 3.45 -6.22 -8.00
N ASP A 131 4.50 -6.91 -7.55
CA ASP A 131 4.40 -8.29 -7.04
C ASP A 131 4.18 -8.34 -5.51
N GLY A 132 4.04 -7.16 -4.90
CA GLY A 132 3.90 -6.93 -3.47
C GLY A 132 5.22 -6.80 -2.71
N ALA A 133 6.35 -7.13 -3.31
CA ALA A 133 7.69 -6.92 -2.76
C ALA A 133 8.49 -5.87 -3.54
N SER A 134 8.09 -5.55 -4.76
CA SER A 134 8.76 -4.62 -5.65
C SER A 134 7.80 -3.99 -6.65
N LEU A 135 8.17 -2.82 -7.17
CA LEU A 135 7.54 -2.20 -8.33
C LEU A 135 8.44 -2.31 -9.54
N HIS A 136 7.88 -2.69 -10.68
CA HIS A 136 8.57 -2.81 -11.95
C HIS A 136 7.90 -1.98 -13.03
N LEU A 137 8.56 -0.92 -13.49
CA LEU A 137 8.15 -0.19 -14.70
C LEU A 137 8.98 -0.70 -15.86
N GLN A 138 8.34 -1.08 -16.96
CA GLN A 138 8.99 -1.58 -18.18
C GLN A 138 8.57 -0.73 -19.36
N LYS A 139 9.53 -0.06 -20.00
CA LYS A 139 9.32 0.71 -21.24
C LYS A 139 9.89 -0.11 -22.41
N PRO A 140 9.14 -0.33 -23.50
CA PRO A 140 9.59 -1.10 -24.68
C PRO A 140 10.53 -0.29 -25.58
N GLN A 141 11.35 0.57 -24.97
CA GLN A 141 12.32 1.43 -25.63
C GLN A 141 13.49 1.71 -24.70
N VAL A 142 14.65 1.94 -25.30
CA VAL A 142 15.85 2.37 -24.59
C VAL A 142 15.70 3.83 -24.19
N VAL A 143 15.94 4.15 -22.93
CA VAL A 143 15.94 5.54 -22.48
C VAL A 143 17.09 6.31 -23.14
N SER A 144 16.74 7.44 -23.75
CA SER A 144 17.67 8.35 -24.43
C SER A 144 17.71 9.75 -23.83
N ARG A 145 16.84 10.01 -22.84
CA ARG A 145 16.70 11.29 -22.15
C ARG A 145 16.61 11.11 -20.64
N ALA A 146 17.27 11.98 -19.90
CA ALA A 146 17.31 11.93 -18.43
C ALA A 146 15.95 12.20 -17.78
N ASP A 147 15.13 13.06 -18.37
CA ASP A 147 13.80 13.39 -17.84
C ASP A 147 12.85 12.18 -17.85
N GLU A 148 12.96 11.29 -18.83
CA GLU A 148 12.21 10.02 -18.83
C GLU A 148 12.61 9.10 -17.69
N VAL A 149 13.92 8.99 -17.41
CA VAL A 149 14.44 8.19 -16.31
C VAL A 149 13.96 8.76 -14.98
N ILE A 150 14.10 10.07 -14.80
CA ILE A 150 13.65 10.82 -13.62
C ILE A 150 12.15 10.61 -13.40
N ALA A 151 11.32 10.78 -14.43
CA ALA A 151 9.87 10.60 -14.34
C ALA A 151 9.50 9.15 -13.93
N GLY A 152 10.22 8.14 -14.42
CA GLY A 152 10.05 6.76 -13.99
C GLY A 152 10.38 6.57 -12.50
N ILE A 153 11.48 7.17 -12.03
CA ILE A 153 11.88 7.13 -10.61
C ILE A 153 10.85 7.82 -9.72
N GLU A 154 10.41 9.02 -10.11
CA GLU A 154 9.42 9.82 -9.37
C GLU A 154 8.09 9.09 -9.29
N LEU A 155 7.62 8.49 -10.39
CA LEU A 155 6.40 7.67 -10.40
C LEU A 155 6.48 6.49 -9.43
N LEU A 156 7.53 5.66 -9.52
CA LEU A 156 7.69 4.50 -8.63
C LEU A 156 7.80 4.93 -7.17
N THR A 157 8.53 6.01 -6.90
CA THR A 157 8.70 6.54 -5.54
C THR A 157 7.40 7.10 -4.97
N SER A 158 6.64 7.84 -5.77
CA SER A 158 5.33 8.38 -5.41
C SER A 158 4.39 7.26 -4.99
N ILE A 159 4.20 6.26 -5.84
CA ILE A 159 3.37 5.08 -5.57
C ILE A 159 3.85 4.35 -4.31
N ALA A 160 5.16 4.02 -4.23
CA ALA A 160 5.73 3.27 -3.12
C ALA A 160 5.69 4.02 -1.77
N SER A 161 5.53 5.34 -1.80
CA SER A 161 5.46 6.18 -0.60
C SER A 161 4.05 6.29 -0.01
N ARG A 162 3.01 5.85 -0.75
CA ARG A 162 1.63 5.94 -0.29
C ARG A 162 1.38 5.07 0.92
N ASP A 163 0.72 5.66 1.92
CA ASP A 163 0.26 4.95 3.10
C ASP A 163 -1.04 4.17 2.82
N VAL A 164 -0.92 3.14 1.97
CA VAL A 164 -2.05 2.32 1.51
C VAL A 164 -2.75 1.59 2.66
N TYR A 165 -2.05 1.32 3.77
CA TYR A 165 -2.57 0.62 4.94
C TYR A 165 -2.91 1.55 6.13
N GLY A 166 -2.75 2.87 6.00
CA GLY A 166 -3.01 3.80 7.11
C GLY A 166 -2.03 3.68 8.29
N ILE A 167 -0.82 3.19 8.06
CA ILE A 167 0.23 2.97 9.05
C ILE A 167 0.58 4.24 9.82
N VAL A 168 0.56 5.42 9.19
CA VAL A 168 0.84 6.69 9.85
C VAL A 168 -0.19 6.97 10.94
N ALA A 169 -1.48 6.82 10.61
CA ALA A 169 -2.57 6.98 11.57
C ALA A 169 -2.47 5.94 12.69
N LEU A 170 -2.18 4.69 12.36
CA LEU A 170 -2.03 3.59 13.31
C LEU A 170 -0.86 3.81 14.30
N ARG A 171 0.27 4.35 13.83
CA ARG A 171 1.43 4.67 14.68
C ARG A 171 1.17 5.84 15.63
N GLY A 172 0.21 6.72 15.30
CA GLY A 172 -0.17 7.85 16.15
C GLY A 172 -1.05 7.49 17.33
N LEU A 173 -1.50 6.23 17.45
CA LEU A 173 -2.42 5.80 18.49
C LEU A 173 -1.68 5.57 19.83
N PRO A 174 -2.07 6.26 20.92
CA PRO A 174 -1.42 6.08 22.21
C PRO A 174 -1.69 4.67 22.76
N GLU A 175 -0.67 4.05 23.37
CA GLU A 175 -0.74 2.72 24.03
C GLU A 175 -1.06 1.54 23.09
N ALA A 176 -1.37 1.80 21.81
CA ALA A 176 -1.60 0.78 20.81
C ALA A 176 -0.27 0.29 20.21
N LYS A 177 -0.09 -1.02 20.16
CA LYS A 177 1.02 -1.64 19.43
C LYS A 177 0.58 -1.89 17.99
N LEU A 178 1.30 -1.31 17.03
CA LEU A 178 1.13 -1.66 15.62
C LEU A 178 1.60 -3.10 15.39
N VAL A 179 0.71 -3.99 14.98
CA VAL A 179 1.05 -5.37 14.65
C VAL A 179 0.86 -5.58 13.15
N ALA A 180 1.91 -6.09 12.49
CA ALA A 180 1.84 -6.58 11.13
C ALA A 180 1.86 -8.10 11.21
N ASP A 181 0.71 -8.72 10.93
CA ASP A 181 0.51 -10.18 10.88
C ASP A 181 0.64 -10.94 12.23
N GLN A 182 -0.49 -11.53 12.65
CA GLN A 182 -0.74 -12.67 13.54
C GLN A 182 0.03 -12.89 14.87
N ALA A 183 1.01 -12.08 15.24
CA ALA A 183 1.72 -12.26 16.51
C ALA A 183 0.76 -12.05 17.70
N HIS A 184 0.38 -13.14 18.35
CA HIS A 184 -0.31 -13.14 19.64
C HIS A 184 0.68 -12.68 20.71
N LEU A 185 0.93 -11.37 20.75
CA LEU A 185 1.67 -10.77 21.85
C LEU A 185 0.71 -10.66 23.05
N PRO A 186 1.06 -11.24 24.21
CA PRO A 186 0.23 -11.11 25.39
C PRO A 186 0.20 -9.65 25.86
N GLY A 187 -1.01 -9.18 26.19
CA GLY A 187 -1.26 -7.89 26.83
C GLY A 187 -1.29 -6.67 25.90
N GLY A 188 -2.15 -5.71 26.26
CA GLY A 188 -2.28 -4.41 25.62
C GLY A 188 -3.20 -4.38 24.39
N ILE A 189 -3.37 -3.18 23.84
CA ILE A 189 -4.18 -2.95 22.64
C ILE A 189 -3.29 -3.10 21.41
N ARG A 190 -3.73 -3.89 20.44
CA ARG A 190 -3.01 -4.15 19.18
C ARG A 190 -3.87 -3.65 18.03
N VAL A 191 -3.28 -2.94 17.08
CA VAL A 191 -4.01 -2.42 15.92
C VAL A 191 -3.17 -2.63 14.66
N GLY A 192 -3.78 -2.95 13.54
CA GLY A 192 -3.07 -3.08 12.27
C GLY A 192 -3.93 -3.61 11.13
N PRO A 193 -3.33 -3.77 9.94
CA PRO A 193 -3.91 -4.53 8.84
C PRO A 193 -3.80 -6.04 9.10
N PHE A 194 -4.84 -6.79 8.75
CA PHE A 194 -4.94 -8.25 8.87
C PHE A 194 -5.57 -8.85 7.63
N GLU A 195 -5.20 -10.07 7.28
CA GLU A 195 -5.87 -10.85 6.24
C GLU A 195 -7.09 -11.58 6.80
N LEU A 196 -8.24 -11.41 6.15
CA LEU A 196 -9.50 -12.09 6.46
C LEU A 196 -10.20 -12.50 5.17
N GLN A 197 -10.34 -13.81 4.93
CA GLN A 197 -11.00 -14.35 3.73
C GLN A 197 -10.44 -13.74 2.42
N SER A 198 -9.10 -13.70 2.31
CA SER A 198 -8.37 -13.12 1.18
C SER A 198 -8.61 -11.62 0.95
N ARG A 199 -8.94 -10.88 2.01
CA ARG A 199 -9.07 -9.42 2.00
C ARG A 199 -8.27 -8.81 3.14
N THR A 200 -7.60 -7.69 2.86
CA THR A 200 -6.95 -6.93 3.92
C THR A 200 -7.97 -6.03 4.64
N VAL A 201 -8.06 -6.18 5.96
CA VAL A 201 -8.97 -5.46 6.86
C VAL A 201 -8.19 -4.74 7.95
N THR A 202 -8.71 -3.64 8.50
CA THR A 202 -8.17 -3.08 9.75
C THR A 202 -8.83 -3.75 10.95
N ARG A 203 -8.02 -4.20 11.91
CA ARG A 203 -8.48 -4.81 13.16
C ARG A 203 -7.76 -4.18 14.35
N ALA A 204 -8.50 -3.92 15.41
CA ALA A 204 -8.01 -3.58 16.74
C ALA A 204 -8.38 -4.70 17.72
N LEU A 205 -7.48 -5.04 18.63
CA LEU A 205 -7.61 -6.14 19.60
C LEU A 205 -7.21 -5.67 21.00
N GLY A 206 -7.89 -6.15 22.02
CA GLY A 206 -7.56 -5.92 23.43
C GLY A 206 -8.13 -7.03 24.31
N PRO A 207 -7.67 -7.16 25.57
CA PRO A 207 -8.23 -8.15 26.48
C PRO A 207 -9.67 -7.80 26.88
N SER A 208 -10.50 -8.81 27.12
CA SER A 208 -11.88 -8.65 27.60
C SER A 208 -12.37 -9.92 28.28
N ASP A 209 -13.01 -9.79 29.44
CA ASP A 209 -13.72 -10.86 30.15
C ASP A 209 -15.18 -11.05 29.68
N ARG A 210 -15.67 -10.13 28.85
CA ARG A 210 -17.05 -10.10 28.34
C ARG A 210 -17.23 -10.93 27.07
N ARG A 211 -18.47 -11.32 26.81
CA ARG A 211 -18.91 -11.97 25.56
C ARG A 211 -20.06 -11.21 24.92
N PHE A 212 -19.87 -10.73 23.69
CA PHE A 212 -20.90 -10.07 22.89
C PHE A 212 -20.43 -9.94 21.43
N ALA A 213 -21.34 -9.71 20.49
CA ALA A 213 -20.99 -9.37 19.11
C ALA A 213 -22.09 -8.53 18.48
N PHE A 214 -21.73 -7.38 17.91
CA PHE A 214 -22.65 -6.52 17.19
C PHE A 214 -21.92 -5.72 16.09
N ALA A 215 -22.69 -5.20 15.13
CA ALA A 215 -22.18 -4.33 14.08
C ALA A 215 -22.62 -2.89 14.35
N VAL A 216 -21.73 -1.92 14.14
CA VAL A 216 -22.08 -0.50 14.08
C VAL A 216 -22.38 -0.19 12.61
N ALA A 217 -23.60 0.27 12.32
CA ALA A 217 -24.01 0.67 10.99
C ALA A 217 -24.01 2.21 10.92
N ASP A 218 -23.08 2.80 10.17
CA ASP A 218 -22.97 4.26 9.99
C ASP A 218 -22.94 5.07 11.29
N GLY A 219 -22.31 4.53 12.35
CA GLY A 219 -22.22 5.15 13.66
C GLY A 219 -23.44 4.91 14.57
N ASP A 220 -24.44 4.16 14.10
CA ASP A 220 -25.58 3.74 14.89
C ASP A 220 -25.39 2.28 15.34
N ALA A 221 -25.52 2.06 16.65
CA ALA A 221 -25.64 0.75 17.28
C ALA A 221 -26.98 0.71 18.00
N THR A 222 -27.64 -0.45 18.07
CA THR A 222 -28.94 -0.52 18.74
C THR A 222 -28.78 -0.30 20.24
N VAL A 223 -29.84 0.14 20.92
CA VAL A 223 -29.81 0.37 22.38
C VAL A 223 -29.39 -0.92 23.12
N THR A 224 -29.87 -2.07 22.66
CA THR A 224 -29.51 -3.39 23.19
C THR A 224 -28.02 -3.71 23.00
N ASP A 225 -27.42 -3.31 21.88
CA ASP A 225 -25.98 -3.50 21.65
C ASP A 225 -25.13 -2.65 22.60
N LEU A 226 -25.56 -1.41 22.85
CA LEU A 226 -24.86 -0.47 23.72
C LEU A 226 -24.94 -0.87 25.20
N GLU A 227 -26.00 -1.55 25.61
CA GLU A 227 -26.16 -2.04 26.98
C GLU A 227 -25.08 -3.04 27.40
N CYS A 228 -24.55 -3.82 26.44
CA CYS A 228 -23.45 -4.76 26.67
C CYS A 228 -22.10 -4.08 26.98
N LEU A 229 -21.97 -2.78 26.70
CA LEU A 229 -20.73 -2.02 26.86
C LEU A 229 -20.69 -1.23 28.19
N PRO A 230 -19.49 -1.01 28.77
CA PRO A 230 -19.28 -0.03 29.81
C PRO A 230 -19.75 1.37 29.39
N VAL A 231 -20.27 2.17 30.32
CA VAL A 231 -20.82 3.51 30.04
C VAL A 231 -19.81 4.38 29.30
N ASP A 232 -18.55 4.38 29.75
CA ASP A 232 -17.45 5.14 29.14
C ASP A 232 -17.15 4.70 27.70
N ALA A 233 -17.47 3.47 27.31
CA ALA A 233 -17.28 3.01 25.94
C ALA A 233 -18.40 3.49 25.00
N ARG A 234 -19.63 3.64 25.52
CA ARG A 234 -20.83 3.94 24.70
C ARG A 234 -20.71 5.25 23.94
N SER A 235 -20.11 6.28 24.55
CA SER A 235 -19.90 7.59 23.92
C SER A 235 -18.96 7.55 22.70
N HIS A 236 -18.12 6.51 22.60
CA HIS A 236 -17.13 6.37 21.52
C HIS A 236 -17.57 5.40 20.41
N VAL A 237 -18.60 4.58 20.62
CA VAL A 237 -19.08 3.60 19.62
C VAL A 237 -19.50 4.28 18.32
N LYS A 238 -20.18 5.43 18.41
CA LYS A 238 -20.61 6.19 17.24
C LYS A 238 -19.44 6.63 16.36
N ALA A 239 -18.31 6.97 16.99
CA ALA A 239 -17.09 7.36 16.27
C ALA A 239 -16.39 6.19 15.58
N LEU A 240 -16.82 4.93 15.78
CA LEU A 240 -16.26 3.77 15.06
C LEU A 240 -16.75 3.67 13.60
N GLY A 241 -17.83 4.37 13.24
CA GLY A 241 -18.41 4.31 11.90
C GLY A 241 -18.99 2.93 11.59
N THR A 242 -18.46 2.24 10.59
CA THR A 242 -18.98 0.94 10.10
C THR A 242 -18.26 -0.27 10.70
N ALA A 243 -17.75 -0.15 11.93
CA ALA A 243 -16.96 -1.20 12.55
C ALA A 243 -17.84 -2.32 13.12
N GLN A 244 -17.30 -3.53 13.17
CA GLN A 244 -17.86 -4.65 13.93
C GLN A 244 -17.15 -4.75 15.27
N VAL A 245 -17.91 -4.85 16.36
CA VAL A 245 -17.39 -4.97 17.72
C VAL A 245 -17.76 -6.35 18.25
N MET A 246 -16.76 -7.11 18.69
CA MET A 246 -16.93 -8.48 19.16
C MET A 246 -16.09 -8.66 20.42
N ALA A 247 -16.56 -9.46 21.36
CA ALA A 247 -15.79 -9.90 22.52
C ALA A 247 -16.10 -11.37 22.79
N GLY A 248 -15.07 -12.15 23.07
CA GLY A 248 -15.15 -13.59 23.29
C GLY A 248 -13.79 -14.16 23.66
N GLU A 249 -13.78 -15.29 24.37
CA GLU A 249 -12.56 -16.06 24.63
C GLU A 249 -11.39 -15.26 25.27
N GLY A 250 -11.70 -14.24 26.07
CA GLY A 250 -10.68 -13.41 26.74
C GLY A 250 -10.23 -12.19 25.92
N GLU A 251 -10.77 -11.97 24.72
CA GLU A 251 -10.38 -10.90 23.80
C GLU A 251 -11.60 -10.09 23.32
N ALA A 252 -11.43 -8.78 23.19
CA ALA A 252 -12.31 -7.90 22.44
C ALA A 252 -11.63 -7.46 21.14
N GLN A 253 -12.44 -7.31 20.10
CA GLN A 253 -12.04 -6.99 18.75
C GLN A 253 -12.95 -5.90 18.18
N ILE A 254 -12.33 -4.92 17.53
CA ILE A 254 -13.01 -3.98 16.64
C ILE A 254 -12.46 -4.20 15.24
N ARG A 255 -13.34 -4.35 14.24
CA ARG A 255 -12.95 -4.70 12.87
C ARG A 255 -13.66 -3.84 11.85
N TRP A 256 -12.91 -3.29 10.89
CA TRP A 256 -13.45 -2.68 9.68
C TRP A 256 -13.25 -3.64 8.52
N LEU A 257 -14.25 -3.80 7.65
CA LEU A 257 -14.15 -4.66 6.46
C LEU A 257 -13.29 -4.05 5.33
N THR A 258 -12.64 -2.93 5.63
CA THR A 258 -11.72 -2.16 4.79
C THR A 258 -10.53 -1.68 5.61
N ILE A 259 -9.49 -1.19 4.94
CA ILE A 259 -8.46 -0.39 5.60
C ILE A 259 -9.09 0.90 6.14
N GLU A 260 -9.16 0.99 7.45
CA GLU A 260 -9.46 2.22 8.18
C GLU A 260 -8.18 3.03 8.37
N ALA A 261 -8.23 4.31 8.02
CA ALA A 261 -7.11 5.24 8.08
C ALA A 261 -7.49 6.59 8.71
N ASP A 262 -8.75 6.77 9.09
CA ASP A 262 -9.20 7.92 9.87
C ASP A 262 -8.65 7.83 11.31
N PRO A 263 -7.78 8.77 11.74
CA PRO A 263 -7.21 8.76 13.07
C PRO A 263 -8.26 8.81 14.19
N ALA A 264 -9.39 9.50 13.98
CA ALA A 264 -10.43 9.65 14.99
C ALA A 264 -11.15 8.34 15.25
N ARG A 265 -11.46 7.57 14.19
CA ARG A 265 -12.10 6.25 14.29
C ARG A 265 -11.18 5.23 14.95
N LEU A 266 -9.91 5.25 14.58
CA LEU A 266 -8.89 4.40 15.18
C LEU A 266 -8.67 4.72 16.66
N ALA A 267 -8.64 6.01 17.04
CA ALA A 267 -8.55 6.43 18.44
C ALA A 267 -9.78 6.02 19.26
N ALA A 268 -10.98 6.14 18.68
CA ALA A 268 -12.21 5.68 19.32
C ALA A 268 -12.16 4.17 19.60
N ALA A 269 -11.61 3.36 18.68
CA ALA A 269 -11.43 1.93 18.92
C ALA A 269 -10.51 1.62 20.09
N VAL A 270 -9.38 2.32 20.20
CA VAL A 270 -8.46 2.17 21.33
C VAL A 270 -9.17 2.49 22.64
N THR A 271 -9.96 3.57 22.68
CA THR A 271 -10.71 3.95 23.89
C THR A 271 -11.76 2.91 24.26
N VAL A 272 -12.54 2.39 23.29
CA VAL A 272 -13.52 1.33 23.54
C VAL A 272 -12.84 0.07 24.09
N LEU A 273 -11.75 -0.39 23.46
CA LEU A 273 -11.00 -1.56 23.92
C LEU A 273 -10.38 -1.35 25.31
N ARG A 274 -9.90 -0.13 25.60
CA ARG A 274 -9.38 0.21 26.94
C ARG A 274 -10.48 0.09 27.98
N SER A 275 -11.66 0.65 27.71
CA SER A 275 -12.81 0.56 28.62
C SER A 275 -13.24 -0.89 28.84
N LEU A 276 -13.17 -1.74 27.81
CA LEU A 276 -13.45 -3.17 27.93
C LEU A 276 -12.38 -3.93 28.74
N SER A 277 -11.10 -3.52 28.63
CA SER A 277 -9.99 -4.17 29.34
C SER A 277 -9.95 -3.91 30.85
N ARG A 278 -10.61 -2.84 31.33
CA ARG A 278 -10.61 -2.46 32.74
C ARG A 278 -11.49 -3.34 33.64
N GLY A 279 -12.23 -4.30 33.06
CA GLY A 279 -13.19 -5.15 33.77
C GLY A 279 -14.36 -4.33 34.34
N PRO A 280 -15.34 -4.97 35.01
CA PRO A 280 -16.27 -4.24 35.84
C PRO A 280 -15.46 -3.51 36.91
N SER A 281 -15.57 -2.18 36.99
CA SER A 281 -15.10 -1.48 38.18
C SER A 281 -15.82 -2.13 39.34
N LEU A 282 -15.10 -2.90 40.16
CA LEU A 282 -15.57 -3.31 41.47
C LEU A 282 -15.72 -2.00 42.23
N GLY A 283 -16.91 -1.39 42.11
CA GLY A 283 -17.30 -0.22 42.86
C GLY A 283 -16.95 -0.52 44.31
N ALA A 284 -16.21 0.41 44.91
CA ALA A 284 -15.66 0.29 46.24
C ALA A 284 -16.62 -0.46 47.18
N PHE A 285 -16.29 -1.73 47.48
CA PHE A 285 -16.73 -2.33 48.72
C PHE A 285 -15.96 -1.59 49.82
N ARG A 286 -16.60 -0.55 50.37
CA ARG A 286 -16.28 0.03 51.67
C ARG A 286 -17.26 -0.53 52.68
#